data_AF-A0A5J4X0X9-F1
#
_entry.id   AF-A0A5J4X0X9-F1
#
_cell.length_a   1.000
_cell.length_b   1.000
_cell.length_c   1.000
_cell.angle_alpha   90.00
_cell.angle_beta   90.00
_cell.angle_gamma   90.00
#
_symmetry.space_group_name_H-M   'P 1'
#
loop_
_entity.id
_entity.type
_entity.pdbx_description
1 polymer ?
#
loop_
_entity_poly.entity_id
_entity_poly.type
_entity_poly.pdbx_seq_one_letter_code
_entity_poly.pdbx_strand_id
1 'polypeptide(L)'
;MTTIKFTAKIENKDPVEIETADNMKVEIIMQKVNIQRQIPIEHQRVVFCGRVLEGDTTLQDAGIPDEKISPSGQVIFVPTDEERELEEKALRQVQQQKQKEKEDNELDQIRRRQEQNAEKERLRLLEDQNRDIFMKNQPKAQPKPQPNPKQGAMNPALQDNYDKLIEMGYTPDRARTALEWSNNNINTAIERLVNENN
;
A
#
# COMPACT_ATOMS: atom_id res chain seq x y z
N MET A 1 16.06 -41.79 -51.31
CA MET A 1 16.11 -40.57 -50.49
C MET A 1 15.61 -40.98 -49.12
N THR A 2 16.53 -41.06 -48.16
CA THR A 2 16.19 -41.44 -46.79
C THR A 2 15.96 -40.16 -46.00
N THR A 3 14.78 -40.03 -45.40
CA THR A 3 14.50 -38.90 -44.50
C THR A 3 15.07 -39.21 -43.13
N ILE A 4 15.97 -38.36 -42.67
CA ILE A 4 16.62 -38.42 -41.38
C ILE A 4 15.97 -37.40 -40.44
N LYS A 5 15.63 -37.82 -39.22
CA LYS A 5 15.19 -36.92 -38.15
C LYS A 5 16.30 -36.79 -37.12
N PHE A 6 16.59 -35.57 -36.68
CA PHE A 6 17.58 -35.32 -35.65
C PHE A 6 17.07 -34.33 -34.61
N THR A 7 17.55 -34.50 -33.38
CA THR A 7 17.24 -33.60 -32.26
C THR A 7 18.37 -32.58 -32.13
N ALA A 8 18.06 -31.34 -32.47
CA ALA A 8 18.92 -30.19 -32.28
C ALA A 8 18.82 -29.71 -30.83
N LYS A 9 19.89 -29.86 -30.06
CA LYS A 9 19.99 -29.35 -28.68
C LYS A 9 20.76 -28.04 -28.68
N ILE A 10 20.14 -26.95 -28.25
CA ILE A 10 20.80 -25.65 -28.12
C ILE A 10 21.16 -25.45 -26.65
N GLU A 11 22.34 -24.90 -26.38
CA GLU A 11 22.74 -24.56 -25.02
C GLU A 11 21.68 -23.62 -24.39
N ASN A 12 21.19 -23.99 -23.20
CA ASN A 12 20.18 -23.22 -22.46
C ASN A 12 18.79 -23.06 -23.13
N LYS A 13 18.48 -23.83 -24.19
CA LYS A 13 17.13 -23.85 -24.81
C LYS A 13 16.61 -25.27 -24.95
N ASP A 14 15.28 -25.39 -25.11
CA ASP A 14 14.65 -26.68 -25.35
C ASP A 14 15.17 -27.34 -26.64
N PRO A 15 15.29 -28.67 -26.68
CA PRO A 15 15.63 -29.36 -27.92
C PRO A 15 14.55 -29.14 -28.98
N VAL A 16 14.93 -29.17 -30.25
CA VAL A 16 13.98 -29.12 -31.38
C VAL A 16 14.23 -30.25 -32.36
N GLU A 17 13.17 -30.81 -32.91
CA GLU A 17 13.26 -31.86 -33.92
C GLU A 17 13.32 -31.23 -35.31
N ILE A 18 14.28 -31.66 -36.10
CA ILE A 18 14.47 -31.22 -37.48
C ILE A 18 14.52 -32.45 -38.38
N GLU A 19 13.83 -32.36 -39.50
CA GLU A 19 13.80 -33.43 -40.51
C GLU A 19 14.62 -32.98 -41.74
N THR A 20 15.47 -33.83 -42.30
CA THR A 20 16.27 -33.53 -43.52
C THR A 20 16.56 -34.81 -44.31
N ALA A 21 17.20 -34.70 -45.47
CA ALA A 21 17.66 -35.86 -46.23
C ALA A 21 19.15 -36.16 -45.96
N ASP A 22 19.50 -37.43 -46.03
CA ASP A 22 20.85 -38.01 -45.90
C ASP A 22 21.92 -37.35 -46.79
N ASN A 23 21.53 -36.95 -47.99
CA ASN A 23 22.41 -36.31 -48.97
C ASN A 23 22.51 -34.77 -48.83
N MET A 24 21.87 -34.17 -47.83
CA MET A 24 21.91 -32.72 -47.64
C MET A 24 23.15 -32.28 -46.86
N LYS A 25 23.55 -31.04 -47.10
CA LYS A 25 24.64 -30.38 -46.38
C LYS A 25 24.21 -29.97 -44.98
N VAL A 26 25.18 -29.90 -44.07
CA VAL A 26 24.99 -29.39 -42.71
C VAL A 26 24.47 -27.95 -42.72
N GLU A 27 24.83 -27.12 -43.70
CA GLU A 27 24.29 -25.77 -43.88
C GLU A 27 22.74 -25.73 -43.93
N ILE A 28 22.10 -26.72 -44.57
CA ILE A 28 20.63 -26.81 -44.65
C ILE A 28 20.02 -27.03 -43.26
N ILE A 29 20.70 -27.80 -42.41
CA ILE A 29 20.30 -27.99 -41.03
C ILE A 29 20.38 -26.67 -40.26
N MET A 30 21.47 -25.91 -40.42
CA MET A 30 21.67 -24.63 -39.75
C MET A 30 20.63 -23.59 -40.18
N GLN A 31 20.24 -23.60 -41.45
CA GLN A 31 19.13 -22.79 -41.96
C GLN A 31 17.79 -23.15 -41.28
N LYS A 32 17.49 -24.44 -41.12
CA LYS A 32 16.26 -24.87 -40.44
C LYS A 32 16.24 -24.45 -38.97
N VAL A 33 17.39 -24.56 -38.29
CA VAL A 33 17.53 -24.07 -36.92
C VAL A 33 17.42 -22.55 -36.85
N ASN A 34 18.00 -21.82 -37.80
CA ASN A 34 17.83 -20.36 -37.90
C ASN A 34 16.36 -19.96 -37.98
N ILE A 35 15.58 -20.60 -38.85
CA ILE A 35 14.15 -20.30 -39.02
C ILE A 35 13.37 -20.60 -37.74
N GLN A 36 13.64 -21.73 -37.08
CA GLN A 36 12.87 -22.16 -35.91
C GLN A 36 13.29 -21.49 -34.60
N ARG A 37 14.57 -21.11 -34.47
CA ARG A 37 15.17 -20.63 -33.22
C ARG A 37 15.68 -19.20 -33.30
N GLN A 38 15.63 -18.59 -34.48
CA GLN A 38 16.10 -17.23 -34.78
C GLN A 38 17.58 -17.01 -34.47
N ILE A 39 18.40 -18.05 -34.66
CA ILE A 39 19.84 -18.00 -34.42
C ILE A 39 20.55 -17.82 -35.77
N PRO A 40 21.32 -16.74 -36.00
CA PRO A 40 22.07 -16.54 -37.24
C PRO A 40 22.98 -17.73 -37.57
N ILE A 41 23.12 -18.09 -38.85
CA ILE A 41 23.85 -19.30 -39.27
C ILE A 41 25.33 -19.20 -38.89
N GLU A 42 25.90 -18.01 -39.07
CA GLU A 42 27.25 -17.63 -38.65
C GLU A 42 27.50 -17.77 -37.14
N HIS A 43 26.42 -17.76 -36.34
CA HIS A 43 26.49 -17.92 -34.89
C HIS A 43 26.19 -19.35 -34.42
N GLN A 44 25.94 -20.27 -35.34
CA GLN A 44 25.68 -21.67 -35.02
C GLN A 44 26.93 -22.51 -35.20
N ARG A 45 27.23 -23.36 -34.21
CA ARG A 45 28.21 -24.44 -34.35
C ARG A 45 27.52 -25.79 -34.19
N VAL A 46 27.60 -26.61 -35.24
CA VAL A 46 27.04 -27.97 -35.27
C VAL A 46 28.06 -28.95 -34.67
N VAL A 47 27.72 -29.57 -33.54
CA VAL A 47 28.56 -30.58 -32.90
C VAL A 47 27.85 -31.92 -32.88
N PHE A 48 28.48 -32.93 -33.48
CA PHE A 48 27.98 -34.30 -33.54
C PHE A 48 29.01 -35.26 -32.96
N CYS A 49 28.62 -36.06 -31.95
CA CYS A 49 29.51 -37.00 -31.27
C CYS A 49 30.87 -36.39 -30.82
N GLY A 50 30.87 -35.12 -30.41
CA GLY A 50 32.08 -34.39 -29.99
C GLY A 50 32.96 -33.87 -31.13
N ARG A 51 32.52 -34.00 -32.38
CA ARG A 51 33.17 -33.42 -33.56
C ARG A 51 32.36 -32.24 -34.07
N VAL A 52 33.04 -31.14 -34.39
CA VAL A 52 32.43 -30.00 -35.08
C VAL A 52 32.25 -30.39 -36.54
N LEU A 53 31.06 -30.16 -37.08
CA LEU A 53 30.76 -30.36 -38.50
C LEU A 53 30.77 -29.00 -39.20
N GLU A 54 31.46 -28.95 -40.34
CA GLU A 54 31.48 -27.77 -41.21
C GLU A 54 30.23 -27.75 -42.10
N GLY A 55 29.76 -26.56 -42.46
CA GLY A 55 28.52 -26.37 -43.22
C GLY A 55 28.53 -26.99 -44.63
N ASP A 56 29.72 -27.16 -45.21
CA ASP A 56 29.93 -27.74 -46.54
C ASP A 56 29.91 -29.27 -46.58
N THR A 57 30.02 -29.90 -45.41
CA THR A 57 30.03 -31.37 -45.26
C THR A 57 28.60 -31.91 -45.39
N THR A 58 28.43 -33.02 -46.12
CA THR A 58 27.14 -33.72 -46.18
C THR A 58 26.93 -34.62 -44.96
N LEU A 59 25.70 -34.92 -44.59
CA LEU A 59 25.43 -35.82 -43.46
C LEU A 59 25.98 -37.23 -43.70
N GLN A 60 25.97 -37.65 -44.97
CA GLN A 60 26.58 -38.88 -45.42
C GLN A 60 28.11 -38.86 -45.21
N ASP A 61 28.80 -37.77 -45.56
CA ASP A 61 30.25 -37.62 -45.37
C ASP A 61 30.63 -37.50 -43.89
N ALA A 62 29.76 -36.90 -43.06
CA ALA A 62 29.90 -36.83 -41.62
C ALA A 62 29.76 -38.21 -40.92
N GLY A 63 29.43 -39.26 -41.68
CA GLY A 63 29.31 -40.62 -41.18
C GLY A 63 28.11 -40.81 -40.25
N ILE A 64 27.06 -40.00 -40.43
CA ILE A 64 25.82 -40.09 -39.67
C ILE A 64 25.00 -41.25 -40.25
N PRO A 65 24.89 -42.41 -39.57
CA PRO A 65 24.22 -43.58 -40.15
C PRO A 65 22.70 -43.41 -40.13
N ASP A 66 22.01 -43.89 -41.17
CA ASP A 66 20.54 -43.94 -41.31
C ASP A 66 19.83 -44.49 -40.06
N GLU A 67 20.46 -45.42 -39.34
CA GLU A 67 19.85 -46.18 -38.24
C GLU A 67 20.33 -45.74 -36.84
N LYS A 68 21.35 -44.86 -36.75
CA LYS A 68 21.94 -44.45 -35.46
C LYS A 68 21.53 -43.08 -34.95
N ILE A 69 20.64 -42.36 -35.65
CA ILE A 69 19.88 -41.28 -35.00
C ILE A 69 18.72 -41.89 -34.20
N SER A 70 19.06 -42.85 -33.36
CA SER A 70 18.32 -43.17 -32.14
C SER A 70 18.20 -41.87 -31.32
N PRO A 71 17.26 -41.73 -30.37
CA PRO A 71 17.10 -40.55 -29.49
C PRO A 71 18.38 -40.02 -28.79
N SER A 72 19.52 -40.71 -28.90
CA SER A 72 20.86 -40.29 -28.44
C SER A 72 21.74 -39.59 -29.49
N GLY A 73 21.39 -39.60 -30.78
CA GLY A 73 22.11 -38.89 -31.85
C GLY A 73 21.81 -37.39 -31.81
N GLN A 74 22.31 -36.70 -30.78
CA GLN A 74 22.05 -35.28 -30.58
C GLN A 74 23.02 -34.43 -31.40
N VAL A 75 22.48 -33.51 -32.18
CA VAL A 75 23.26 -32.44 -32.80
C VAL A 75 23.20 -31.25 -31.85
N ILE A 76 24.34 -30.90 -31.26
CA ILE A 76 24.43 -29.79 -30.31
C ILE A 76 24.76 -28.53 -31.10
N PHE A 77 23.92 -27.51 -30.94
CA PHE A 77 24.12 -26.17 -31.48
C PHE A 77 24.64 -25.28 -30.35
N VAL A 78 25.89 -24.85 -30.48
CA VAL A 78 26.50 -23.92 -29.53
C VAL A 78 26.47 -22.52 -30.15
N PRO A 79 25.84 -21.52 -29.51
CA PRO A 79 25.94 -20.13 -29.93
C PRO A 79 27.39 -19.65 -29.90
N THR A 80 27.77 -18.69 -30.74
CA THR A 80 29.10 -18.07 -30.69
C THR A 80 29.33 -17.34 -29.38
N ASP A 81 30.61 -17.13 -29.03
CA ASP A 81 30.99 -16.39 -27.83
C ASP A 81 30.39 -14.97 -27.80
N GLU A 82 30.20 -14.34 -28.97
CA GLU A 82 29.54 -13.04 -29.10
C GLU A 82 28.05 -13.09 -28.73
N GLU A 83 27.30 -14.09 -29.20
CA GLU A 83 25.89 -14.24 -28.85
C GLU A 83 25.72 -14.58 -27.36
N ARG A 84 26.61 -15.41 -26.81
CA ARG A 84 26.63 -15.71 -25.37
C ARG A 84 26.87 -14.46 -24.54
N GLU A 85 27.81 -13.60 -24.94
CA GLU A 85 28.08 -12.34 -24.26
C GLU A 85 26.86 -11.40 -24.33
N LEU A 86 26.21 -11.31 -25.49
CA LEU A 86 25.02 -10.46 -25.68
C LEU A 86 23.85 -10.95 -24.82
N GLU A 87 23.60 -12.27 -24.80
CA GLU A 87 22.56 -12.89 -23.98
C GLU A 87 22.85 -12.72 -22.48
N GLU A 88 24.10 -12.90 -22.06
CA GLU A 88 24.52 -12.68 -20.67
C GLU A 88 24.37 -11.20 -20.27
N LYS A 89 24.73 -10.28 -21.17
CA LYS A 89 24.56 -8.84 -20.95
C LYS A 89 23.10 -8.46 -20.82
N ALA A 90 22.23 -9.00 -21.69
CA ALA A 90 20.78 -8.80 -21.60
C ALA A 90 20.22 -9.35 -20.29
N LEU A 91 20.66 -10.55 -19.87
CA LEU A 91 20.24 -11.15 -18.61
C LEU A 91 20.68 -10.31 -17.40
N ARG A 92 21.93 -9.85 -17.38
CA ARG A 92 22.45 -8.94 -16.34
C ARG A 92 21.64 -7.64 -16.29
N GLN A 93 21.26 -7.08 -17.44
CA GLN A 93 20.43 -5.88 -17.51
C GLN A 93 19.03 -6.13 -16.92
N VAL A 94 18.38 -7.24 -17.26
CA VAL A 94 17.08 -7.62 -16.69
C VAL A 94 17.16 -7.79 -15.18
N GLN A 95 18.22 -8.42 -14.67
CA GLN A 95 18.42 -8.58 -13.23
C GLN A 95 18.60 -7.23 -12.53
N GLN A 96 19.41 -6.32 -13.10
CA GLN A 96 19.57 -4.96 -12.57
C GLN A 96 18.24 -4.20 -12.55
N GLN A 97 17.43 -4.32 -13.61
CA GLN A 97 16.13 -3.66 -13.67
C GLN A 97 15.18 -4.17 -12.60
N LYS A 98 15.11 -5.50 -12.39
CA LYS A 98 14.31 -6.11 -11.31
C LYS A 98 14.77 -5.65 -9.93
N GLN A 99 16.07 -5.48 -9.74
CA GLN A 99 16.61 -4.98 -8.48
C GLN A 99 16.20 -3.53 -8.23
N LYS A 100 16.31 -2.66 -9.25
CA LYS A 100 15.82 -1.27 -9.17
C LYS A 100 14.32 -1.21 -8.88
N GLU A 101 13.51 -2.01 -9.57
CA GLU A 101 12.06 -2.06 -9.33
C GLU A 101 11.72 -2.48 -7.90
N LYS A 102 12.50 -3.44 -7.34
CA LYS A 102 12.36 -3.84 -5.95
C LYS A 102 12.72 -2.71 -4.99
N GLU A 103 13.82 -2.00 -5.26
CA GLU A 103 14.26 -0.83 -4.49
C GLU A 103 13.23 0.30 -4.52
N ASP A 104 12.68 0.61 -5.70
CA ASP A 104 11.63 1.62 -5.88
C ASP A 104 10.35 1.24 -5.13
N ASN A 105 9.92 -0.03 -5.21
CA ASN A 105 8.76 -0.51 -4.46
C ASN A 105 8.98 -0.47 -2.93
N GLU A 106 10.19 -0.78 -2.47
CA GLU A 106 10.54 -0.66 -1.05
C GLU A 106 10.54 0.80 -0.58
N LEU A 107 11.08 1.71 -1.39
CA LEU A 107 11.07 3.15 -1.13
C LEU A 107 9.63 3.69 -1.04
N ASP A 108 8.75 3.26 -1.94
CA ASP A 108 7.33 3.61 -1.94
C ASP A 108 6.61 3.11 -0.68
N GLN A 109 6.92 1.90 -0.22
CA GLN A 109 6.38 1.37 1.04
C GLN A 109 6.86 2.18 2.25
N ILE A 110 8.15 2.53 2.29
CA ILE A 110 8.73 3.37 3.34
C ILE A 110 8.02 4.73 3.36
N ARG A 111 7.84 5.36 2.19
CA ARG A 111 7.16 6.65 2.07
C ARG A 111 5.73 6.59 2.61
N ARG A 112 4.95 5.58 2.22
CA ARG A 112 3.56 5.40 2.73
C ARG A 112 3.54 5.20 4.24
N ARG A 113 4.47 4.40 4.78
CA ARG A 113 4.56 4.18 6.24
C ARG A 113 4.92 5.46 6.99
N GLN A 114 5.82 6.28 6.44
CA GLN A 114 6.16 7.58 7.01
C GLN A 114 4.96 8.53 7.01
N GLU A 115 4.21 8.60 5.90
CA GLU A 115 2.99 9.40 5.81
C GLU A 115 1.93 8.97 6.83
N GLN A 116 1.69 7.66 6.97
CA GLN A 116 0.76 7.12 7.99
C GLN A 116 1.22 7.45 9.42
N ASN A 117 2.51 7.35 9.69
CA ASN A 117 3.05 7.68 11.01
C ASN A 117 2.90 9.17 11.32
N ALA A 118 3.20 10.04 10.34
CA ALA A 118 3.04 11.48 10.49
C ALA A 118 1.57 11.89 10.66
N GLU A 119 0.64 11.24 9.94
CA GLU A 119 -0.80 11.45 10.10
C GLU A 119 -1.28 11.02 11.49
N LYS A 120 -0.83 9.84 11.96
CA LYS A 120 -1.14 9.35 13.32
C LYS A 120 -0.62 10.29 14.40
N GLU A 121 0.57 10.86 14.21
CA GLU A 121 1.15 11.84 15.13
C GLU A 121 0.37 13.15 15.13
N ARG A 122 -0.03 13.67 13.95
CA ARG A 122 -0.94 14.83 13.85
C ARG A 122 -2.26 14.59 14.59
N LEU A 123 -2.84 13.40 14.44
CA LEU A 123 -4.11 13.06 15.08
C LEU A 123 -3.98 13.05 16.61
N ARG A 124 -2.91 12.44 17.15
CA ARG A 124 -2.61 12.50 18.59
C ARG A 124 -2.49 13.93 19.11
N LEU A 125 -1.80 14.79 18.36
CA LEU A 125 -1.59 16.17 18.76
C LEU A 125 -2.91 16.96 18.78
N LEU A 126 -3.81 16.67 17.84
CA LEU A 126 -5.17 17.23 17.81
C LEU A 126 -6.03 16.70 18.96
N GLU A 127 -5.93 15.41 19.29
CA GLU A 127 -6.60 14.81 20.45
C GLU A 127 -6.13 15.47 21.76
N ASP A 128 -4.83 15.66 21.93
CA ASP A 128 -4.25 16.33 23.10
C ASP A 128 -4.73 17.79 23.18
N GLN A 129 -4.74 18.53 22.06
CA GLN A 129 -5.31 19.87 22.01
C GLN A 129 -6.79 19.90 22.39
N ASN A 130 -7.59 18.98 21.85
CA ASN A 130 -9.01 18.88 22.18
C ASN A 130 -9.23 18.54 23.65
N ARG A 131 -8.36 17.69 24.23
CA ARG A 131 -8.38 17.35 25.65
C ARG A 131 -8.06 18.56 26.53
N ASP A 132 -7.08 19.37 26.15
CA ASP A 132 -6.74 20.62 26.86
C ASP A 132 -7.86 21.65 26.77
N ILE A 133 -8.47 21.82 25.59
CA ILE A 133 -9.65 22.69 25.40
C ILE A 133 -10.79 22.22 26.32
N PHE A 134 -11.06 20.92 26.37
CA PHE A 134 -12.08 20.34 27.25
C PHE A 134 -11.79 20.63 28.72
N MET A 135 -10.55 20.45 29.18
CA MET A 135 -10.15 20.76 30.56
C MET A 135 -10.29 22.24 30.88
N LYS A 136 -9.95 23.13 29.94
CA LYS A 136 -10.03 24.59 30.12
C LYS A 136 -11.47 25.12 30.12
N ASN A 137 -12.35 24.45 29.38
CA ASN A 137 -13.77 24.77 29.27
C ASN A 137 -14.65 23.97 30.24
N GLN A 138 -14.06 23.23 31.19
CA GLN A 138 -14.86 22.64 32.26
C GLN A 138 -15.60 23.76 33.01
N PRO A 139 -16.91 23.59 33.26
CA PRO A 139 -17.63 24.48 34.15
C PRO A 139 -16.87 24.49 35.48
N LYS A 140 -16.47 25.67 35.97
CA LYS A 140 -15.96 25.80 37.34
C LYS A 140 -16.95 25.06 38.24
N ALA A 141 -16.45 24.10 39.01
CA ALA A 141 -17.27 23.31 39.92
C ALA A 141 -18.24 24.25 40.62
N GLN A 142 -19.54 24.07 40.37
CA GLN A 142 -20.55 24.81 41.12
C GLN A 142 -20.22 24.57 42.60
N PRO A 143 -20.15 25.61 43.44
CA PRO A 143 -19.92 25.41 44.85
C PRO A 143 -20.92 24.35 45.32
N LYS A 144 -20.42 23.30 46.01
CA LYS A 144 -21.24 22.21 46.53
C LYS A 144 -22.53 22.82 47.09
N PRO A 145 -23.73 22.28 46.78
CA PRO A 145 -24.95 22.77 47.39
C PRO A 145 -24.69 22.83 48.89
N GLN A 146 -24.68 24.05 49.44
CA GLN A 146 -24.54 24.22 50.87
C GLN A 146 -25.67 23.40 51.51
N PRO A 147 -25.42 22.62 52.56
CA PRO A 147 -26.49 21.91 53.23
C PRO A 147 -27.57 22.94 53.58
N ASN A 148 -28.81 22.69 53.15
CA ASN A 148 -29.94 23.58 53.41
C ASN A 148 -29.86 24.04 54.88
N PRO A 149 -29.78 25.36 55.15
CA PRO A 149 -29.89 25.83 56.52
C PRO A 149 -31.22 25.31 57.05
N LYS A 150 -31.13 24.52 58.12
CA LYS A 150 -32.29 24.10 58.90
C LYS A 150 -33.13 25.36 59.17
N GLN A 151 -34.44 25.25 58.99
CA GLN A 151 -35.42 26.29 59.31
C GLN A 151 -35.03 27.01 60.62
N GLY A 152 -34.70 28.30 60.53
CA GLY A 152 -34.31 29.11 61.67
C GLY A 152 -33.53 30.36 61.26
N ALA A 153 -34.23 31.51 61.32
CA ALA A 153 -33.80 32.89 61.02
C ALA A 153 -33.63 33.27 59.53
N MET A 154 -34.59 34.08 59.05
CA MET A 154 -34.46 34.88 57.82
C MET A 154 -33.24 35.78 57.94
N ASN A 155 -32.40 35.85 56.90
CA ASN A 155 -31.21 36.71 56.88
C ASN A 155 -31.65 38.17 57.18
N PRO A 156 -31.01 38.92 58.10
CA PRO A 156 -31.46 40.27 58.49
C PRO A 156 -31.63 41.22 57.29
N ALA A 157 -30.81 41.09 56.25
CA ALA A 157 -30.93 41.89 55.02
C ALA A 157 -32.10 41.47 54.09
N LEU A 158 -32.65 40.26 54.27
CA LEU A 158 -33.88 39.79 53.61
C LEU A 158 -35.12 40.29 54.36
N GLN A 159 -35.02 40.52 55.67
CA GLN A 159 -36.11 41.01 56.50
C GLN A 159 -36.48 42.46 56.15
N ASP A 160 -35.50 43.35 55.97
CA ASP A 160 -35.75 44.77 55.64
C ASP A 160 -36.51 44.96 54.32
N ASN A 161 -36.18 44.17 53.29
CA ASN A 161 -36.87 44.23 51.99
C ASN A 161 -38.23 43.54 52.04
N TYR A 162 -38.35 42.49 52.85
CA TYR A 162 -39.62 41.80 53.09
C TYR A 162 -40.60 42.73 53.80
N ASP A 163 -40.19 43.38 54.89
CA ASP A 163 -41.04 44.29 55.65
C ASP A 163 -41.50 45.49 54.80
N LYS A 164 -40.63 46.03 53.92
CA LYS A 164 -41.02 47.07 52.94
C LYS A 164 -42.09 46.59 51.97
N LEU A 165 -42.04 45.35 51.50
CA LEU A 165 -43.07 44.81 50.60
C LEU A 165 -44.40 44.60 51.35
N ILE A 166 -44.35 44.18 52.62
CA ILE A 166 -45.56 44.09 53.45
C ILE A 166 -46.15 45.47 53.71
N GLU A 167 -45.31 46.48 53.99
CA GLU A 167 -45.73 47.87 54.18
C GLU A 167 -46.33 48.49 52.91
N MET A 168 -45.84 48.06 51.73
CA MET A 168 -46.43 48.38 50.42
C MET A 168 -47.75 47.65 50.13
N GLY A 169 -48.21 46.75 51.01
CA GLY A 169 -49.49 46.06 50.92
C GLY A 169 -49.45 44.71 50.19
N TYR A 170 -48.28 44.16 49.91
CA TYR A 170 -48.17 42.82 49.33
C TYR A 170 -48.36 41.72 50.39
N THR A 171 -48.94 40.59 50.01
CA THR A 171 -49.13 39.48 50.95
C THR A 171 -47.80 38.81 51.31
N PRO A 172 -47.67 38.27 52.55
CA PRO A 172 -46.49 37.53 53.01
C PRO A 172 -45.92 36.54 52.00
N ASP A 173 -46.78 35.70 51.42
CA ASP A 173 -46.35 34.67 50.46
C ASP A 173 -45.84 35.26 49.14
N ARG A 174 -46.47 36.34 48.66
CA ARG A 174 -46.05 37.02 47.43
C ARG A 174 -44.75 37.77 47.61
N ALA A 175 -44.60 38.48 48.72
CA ALA A 175 -43.37 39.19 49.06
C ALA A 175 -42.19 38.21 49.18
N ARG A 176 -42.39 37.08 49.85
CA ARG A 176 -41.37 36.03 50.00
C ARG A 176 -40.97 35.42 48.66
N THR A 177 -41.96 35.03 47.86
CA THR A 177 -41.72 34.46 46.54
C THR A 177 -40.97 35.46 45.65
N ALA A 178 -41.45 36.70 45.54
CA ALA A 178 -40.80 37.72 44.71
C ALA A 178 -39.35 38.01 45.13
N LEU A 179 -39.03 38.02 46.43
CA LEU A 179 -37.67 38.18 46.94
C LEU A 179 -36.77 36.97 46.68
N GLU A 180 -37.32 35.75 46.75
CA GLU A 180 -36.60 34.52 46.40
C GLU A 180 -36.19 34.52 44.92
N TRP A 181 -37.10 34.90 44.03
CA TRP A 181 -36.83 34.94 42.59
C TRP A 181 -35.92 36.09 42.16
N SER A 182 -35.99 37.22 42.86
CA SER A 182 -35.18 38.42 42.57
C SER A 182 -33.82 38.41 43.28
N ASN A 183 -33.48 37.32 43.99
CA ASN A 183 -32.25 37.22 44.77
C ASN A 183 -32.08 38.39 45.76
N ASN A 184 -33.16 38.73 46.50
CA ASN A 184 -33.27 39.83 47.45
C ASN A 184 -33.15 41.26 46.86
N ASN A 185 -33.41 41.46 45.56
CA ASN A 185 -33.48 42.79 44.95
C ASN A 185 -34.91 43.34 44.97
N ILE A 186 -35.17 44.34 45.82
CA ILE A 186 -36.52 44.92 46.00
C ILE A 186 -37.10 45.51 44.71
N ASN A 187 -36.29 46.12 43.84
CA ASN A 187 -36.79 46.74 42.61
C ASN A 187 -37.29 45.67 41.63
N THR A 188 -36.53 44.60 41.47
CA THR A 188 -36.90 43.45 40.62
C THR A 188 -38.08 42.67 41.23
N ALA A 189 -38.18 42.61 42.56
CA ALA A 189 -39.32 42.01 43.24
C ALA A 189 -40.62 42.81 43.00
N ILE A 190 -40.58 44.13 43.11
CA ILE A 190 -41.73 45.02 42.86
C ILE A 190 -42.17 44.94 41.41
N GLU A 191 -41.23 45.03 40.46
CA GLU A 191 -41.53 44.96 39.03
C GLU A 191 -42.28 43.67 38.69
N ARG A 192 -41.87 42.54 39.28
CA ARG A 192 -42.56 41.27 39.12
C ARG A 192 -43.94 41.24 39.77
N LEU A 193 -44.06 41.72 41.00
CA LEU A 193 -45.34 41.76 41.72
C LEU A 193 -46.39 42.65 41.04
N VAL A 194 -45.94 43.71 40.40
CA VAL A 194 -46.78 44.60 39.58
C VAL A 194 -47.18 43.90 38.27
N ASN A 195 -46.24 43.24 37.59
CA ASN A 195 -46.50 42.55 36.32
C ASN A 195 -47.31 41.26 36.46
N GLU A 196 -47.33 40.61 37.64
CA GLU A 196 -48.15 39.43 37.92
C GLU A 196 -49.62 39.76 38.23
N ASN A 197 -49.99 41.05 38.34
CA ASN A 197 -51.37 41.50 38.57
C ASN A 197 -52.09 41.99 37.29
N ASN A 198 -51.53 41.76 36.11
CA ASN A 198 -52.11 42.10 34.81
C ASN A 198 -52.10 40.88 33.88
#